data_AF-A0A831PUD4-F1
#
_entry.id   AF-A0A831PUD4-F1
#
_cell.length_a   1.000
_cell.length_b   1.000
_cell.length_c   1.000
_cell.angle_alpha   90.00
_cell.angle_beta   90.00
_cell.angle_gamma   90.00
#
_symmetry.space_group_name_H-M   'P 1'
#
loop_
_entity.id
_entity.type
_entity.pdbx_description
1 polymer ?
#
loop_
_entity_poly.entity_id
_entity_poly.type
_entity_poly.pdbx_seq_one_letter_code
_entity_poly.pdbx_strand_id
1 'polypeptide(L)'
;MFARLLAGPGLALGLAGFVALHAGLPAAHAQERFRRTPPLPDPQRMELVLPPVRTQVLPNGLTVATARLPGASVVTIQVVIRAGEADAPPERPALADITARMIGKGTRMLSADYVENMIESLGAE
;
A
#
# COMPACT_ATOMS: atom_id res chain seq x y z
N MET A 1 -2.96 -3.84 83.73
CA MET A 1 -2.15 -2.62 83.54
C MET A 1 -0.78 -3.07 83.04
N PHE A 2 -0.33 -2.47 81.94
CA PHE A 2 0.67 -2.96 80.97
C PHE A 2 2.10 -3.14 81.48
N ALA A 3 2.82 -4.11 80.90
CA ALA A 3 4.27 -4.06 80.70
C ALA A 3 4.69 -4.81 79.42
N ARG A 4 5.65 -4.20 78.71
CA ARG A 4 6.40 -4.59 77.48
C ARG A 4 7.14 -5.94 77.68
N LEU A 5 7.78 -6.66 76.75
CA LEU A 5 8.57 -6.44 75.52
C LEU A 5 8.89 -7.88 75.01
N LEU A 6 9.00 -8.24 73.73
CA LEU A 6 10.26 -8.33 72.97
C LEU A 6 10.02 -9.01 71.60
N ALA A 7 10.74 -8.51 70.59
CA ALA A 7 10.76 -8.99 69.22
C ALA A 7 11.75 -10.15 69.00
N GLY A 8 11.56 -10.90 67.90
CA GLY A 8 12.55 -11.84 67.34
C GLY A 8 12.25 -12.15 65.87
N PRO A 9 13.21 -12.01 64.93
CA PRO A 9 13.04 -12.25 63.49
C PRO A 9 13.70 -13.57 63.00
N GLY A 10 13.35 -14.05 61.81
CA GLY A 10 14.24 -14.96 61.05
C GLY A 10 13.58 -16.05 60.19
N LEU A 11 13.70 -15.87 58.86
CA LEU A 11 14.02 -16.83 57.78
C LEU A 11 13.85 -18.36 57.99
N ALA A 12 13.22 -19.06 57.03
CA ALA A 12 13.88 -20.09 56.18
C ALA A 12 12.90 -21.00 55.39
N LEU A 13 13.19 -21.12 54.08
CA LEU A 13 13.22 -22.33 53.22
C LEU A 13 12.02 -23.30 53.09
N GLY A 14 11.57 -23.45 51.84
CA GLY A 14 11.56 -24.74 51.14
C GLY A 14 10.23 -25.48 50.98
N LEU A 15 9.77 -25.65 49.73
CA LEU A 15 8.94 -26.75 49.20
C LEU A 15 8.86 -26.54 47.68
N ALA A 16 9.76 -27.12 46.87
CA ALA A 16 9.66 -28.47 46.32
C ALA A 16 8.41 -28.69 45.44
N GLY A 17 8.66 -28.73 44.13
CA GLY A 17 8.00 -29.64 43.19
C GLY A 17 6.56 -29.35 42.81
N PHE A 18 6.36 -28.74 41.63
CA PHE A 18 5.19 -29.08 40.82
C PHE A 18 5.57 -29.08 39.34
N VAL A 19 6.10 -30.22 38.89
CA VAL A 19 6.09 -30.58 37.46
C VAL A 19 4.63 -30.90 37.13
N ALA A 20 3.86 -29.88 36.76
CA ALA A 20 2.58 -30.09 36.11
C ALA A 20 2.86 -30.46 34.65
N LEU A 21 2.91 -31.77 34.39
CA LEU A 21 2.69 -32.33 33.06
C LEU A 21 1.28 -31.91 32.61
N HIS A 22 1.15 -30.75 31.96
CA HIS A 22 -0.08 -30.35 31.31
C HIS A 22 -0.28 -31.21 30.06
N ALA A 23 -1.02 -32.29 30.26
CA ALA A 23 -1.63 -33.07 29.20
C ALA A 23 -2.30 -32.13 28.18
N GLY A 24 -1.89 -32.30 26.92
CA GLY A 24 -2.39 -31.70 25.68
C GLY A 24 -3.51 -30.67 25.80
N LEU A 25 -3.14 -29.40 25.65
CA LEU A 25 -4.07 -28.30 25.38
C LEU A 25 -4.94 -28.64 24.15
N PRO A 26 -6.28 -28.76 24.27
CA PRO A 26 -7.16 -28.99 23.11
C PRO A 26 -7.14 -27.84 22.10
N ALA A 27 -6.61 -26.68 22.48
CA ALA A 27 -6.44 -25.50 21.64
C ALA A 27 -5.46 -25.71 20.48
N ALA A 28 -4.41 -26.52 20.67
CA ALA A 28 -3.45 -26.81 19.60
C ALA A 28 -4.11 -27.59 18.44
N HIS A 29 -4.96 -28.56 18.78
CA HIS A 29 -5.69 -29.39 17.81
C HIS A 29 -6.82 -28.63 17.09
N ALA A 30 -7.36 -27.57 17.69
CA ALA A 30 -8.35 -26.70 17.03
C ALA A 30 -7.67 -25.80 15.99
N GLN A 31 -6.52 -25.22 16.32
CA GLN A 31 -5.73 -24.39 15.42
C GLN A 31 -5.15 -25.21 14.24
N GLU A 32 -4.73 -26.46 14.47
CA GLU A 32 -4.29 -27.36 13.39
C GLU A 32 -5.42 -27.76 12.43
N ARG A 33 -6.64 -27.97 12.92
CA ARG A 33 -7.81 -28.28 12.07
C ARG A 33 -8.21 -27.10 11.20
N PHE A 34 -8.13 -25.88 11.73
CA PHE A 34 -8.38 -24.65 10.96
C PHE A 34 -7.35 -24.44 9.84
N ARG A 35 -6.09 -24.82 10.05
CA ARG A 35 -5.03 -24.74 9.01
C ARG A 35 -5.16 -25.79 7.91
N ARG A 36 -5.81 -26.93 8.19
CA ARG A 36 -5.96 -28.05 7.23
C ARG A 36 -7.06 -27.82 6.19
N THR A 37 -8.04 -26.99 6.50
CA THR A 37 -9.14 -26.69 5.59
C THR A 37 -9.10 -25.19 5.29
N PRO A 38 -8.66 -24.78 4.09
CA PRO A 38 -8.79 -23.41 3.65
C PRO A 38 -10.24 -22.95 3.84
N PRO A 39 -10.49 -21.72 4.31
CA PRO A 39 -11.84 -21.18 4.35
C PRO A 39 -12.44 -21.26 2.94
N LEU A 40 -13.71 -21.64 2.87
CA LEU A 40 -14.44 -21.60 1.62
C LEU A 40 -14.37 -20.17 1.06
N PRO A 41 -14.22 -20.00 -0.27
CA PRO A 41 -14.33 -18.69 -0.89
C PRO A 41 -15.62 -18.02 -0.43
N ASP A 42 -15.56 -16.71 -0.20
CA ASP A 42 -16.76 -15.94 0.11
C ASP A 42 -17.80 -16.18 -1.00
N PRO A 43 -19.01 -16.70 -0.68
CA PRO A 43 -20.05 -16.92 -1.67
C PRO A 43 -20.53 -15.59 -2.27
N GLN A 44 -20.28 -14.46 -1.62
CA GLN A 44 -20.57 -13.14 -2.15
C GLN A 44 -19.51 -12.75 -3.17
N ARG A 45 -19.80 -13.00 -4.44
CA ARG A 45 -19.07 -12.37 -5.53
C ARG A 45 -19.29 -10.86 -5.43
N MET A 46 -18.30 -10.13 -4.94
CA MET A 46 -18.30 -8.67 -5.05
C MET A 46 -18.27 -8.31 -6.53
N GLU A 47 -19.30 -7.63 -7.00
CA GLU A 47 -19.34 -7.13 -8.37
C GLU A 47 -18.39 -5.93 -8.49
N LEU A 48 -17.42 -6.02 -9.41
CA LEU A 48 -16.53 -4.90 -9.71
C LEU A 48 -17.32 -3.87 -10.54
N VAL A 49 -17.87 -2.87 -9.85
CA VAL A 49 -18.56 -1.75 -10.50
C VAL A 49 -17.55 -0.64 -10.76
N LEU A 50 -17.17 -0.49 -12.04
CA LEU A 50 -16.30 0.60 -12.47
C LEU A 50 -17.11 1.88 -12.73
N PRO A 51 -16.55 3.06 -12.43
CA PRO A 51 -17.20 4.32 -12.79
C PRO A 51 -17.33 4.46 -14.31
N PRO A 52 -18.41 5.07 -14.82
CA PRO A 52 -18.59 5.27 -16.25
C PRO A 52 -17.52 6.22 -16.80
N VAL A 53 -16.92 5.84 -17.93
CA VAL A 53 -15.93 6.66 -18.64
C VAL A 53 -16.67 7.54 -19.66
N ARG A 54 -16.45 8.85 -19.59
CA ARG A 54 -16.90 9.82 -20.59
C ARG A 54 -15.74 10.19 -21.50
N THR A 55 -15.93 10.01 -22.81
CA THR A 55 -14.91 10.30 -23.82
C THR A 55 -15.37 11.42 -24.75
N GLN A 56 -14.48 12.38 -25.02
CA GLN A 56 -14.69 13.45 -25.98
C GLN A 56 -13.47 13.58 -26.89
N VAL A 57 -13.71 13.79 -28.18
CA VAL A 57 -12.68 14.18 -29.14
C VAL A 57 -12.72 15.69 -29.30
N LEU A 58 -11.59 16.34 -29.05
CA LEU A 58 -11.43 17.78 -29.19
C LEU A 58 -11.26 18.18 -30.67
N PRO A 59 -11.47 19.46 -31.04
CA PRO A 59 -11.32 19.92 -32.44
C PRO A 59 -9.93 19.68 -33.04
N ASN A 60 -8.89 19.59 -32.21
CA ASN A 60 -7.53 19.27 -32.63
C ASN A 60 -7.24 17.76 -32.76
N GLY A 61 -8.25 16.91 -32.55
CA GLY A 61 -8.14 15.45 -32.65
C GLY A 61 -7.67 14.74 -31.38
N LEU A 62 -7.42 15.45 -30.27
CA LEU A 62 -7.10 14.80 -29.00
C LEU A 62 -8.32 14.14 -28.37
N THR A 63 -8.13 12.93 -27.84
CA THR A 63 -9.14 12.20 -27.09
C THR A 63 -8.96 12.45 -25.59
N VAL A 64 -9.99 12.96 -24.93
CA VAL A 64 -10.05 13.13 -23.48
C VAL A 64 -11.02 12.11 -22.91
N ALA A 65 -10.55 11.26 -22.01
CA ALA A 65 -11.36 10.29 -21.27
C ALA A 65 -11.37 10.67 -19.78
N THR A 66 -12.55 10.69 -19.17
CA THR A 66 -12.74 11.06 -17.77
C THR A 66 -13.61 10.03 -17.06
N ALA A 67 -13.27 9.68 -15.83
CA ALA A 67 -14.08 8.84 -14.96
C ALA A 67 -14.17 9.51 -13.60
N ARG A 68 -15.39 9.69 -13.09
CA ARG A 68 -15.60 10.30 -11.77
C ARG A 68 -15.81 9.20 -10.74
N LEU A 69 -14.94 9.18 -9.72
CA LEU A 69 -15.08 8.31 -8.57
C LEU A 69 -15.63 9.12 -7.37
N PRO A 70 -16.89 8.92 -6.95
CA PRO A 70 -17.44 9.63 -5.80
C PRO A 70 -16.67 9.32 -4.51
N GLY A 71 -16.41 10.35 -3.70
CA GLY A 71 -15.67 10.21 -2.43
C GLY A 71 -14.14 10.20 -2.57
N ALA A 72 -13.60 10.21 -3.79
CA ALA A 72 -12.16 10.42 -3.99
C ALA A 72 -11.80 11.90 -3.79
N SER A 73 -10.84 12.18 -2.90
CA SER A 73 -10.25 13.51 -2.68
C SER A 73 -8.96 13.72 -3.47
N VAL A 74 -8.76 12.94 -4.53
CA VAL A 74 -7.58 12.97 -5.40
C VAL A 74 -8.02 12.99 -6.85
N VAL A 75 -7.22 13.62 -7.70
CA VAL A 75 -7.39 13.61 -9.15
C VAL A 75 -6.12 13.05 -9.76
N THR A 76 -6.28 12.11 -10.70
CA THR A 76 -5.18 11.58 -11.49
C THR A 76 -5.36 12.01 -12.93
N ILE A 77 -4.31 12.59 -13.51
CA ILE A 77 -4.26 13.01 -14.91
C ILE A 77 -3.17 12.20 -15.57
N GLN A 78 -3.48 11.60 -16.72
CA GLN A 78 -2.52 10.84 -17.51
C GLN A 78 -2.58 11.30 -18.96
N VAL A 79 -1.42 11.40 -19.59
CA VAL A 79 -1.28 11.67 -21.01
C VAL A 79 -0.64 10.44 -21.65
N VAL A 80 -1.35 9.83 -22.59
CA VAL A 80 -0.88 8.65 -23.31
C VAL A 80 -0.53 9.04 -24.73
N ILE A 81 0.75 8.91 -25.07
CA ILE A 81 1.25 9.10 -26.44
C ILE A 81 1.39 7.71 -27.06
N ARG A 82 0.73 7.49 -28.19
CA ARG A 82 0.84 6.23 -28.95
C ARG A 82 2.10 6.26 -29.83
N ALA A 83 3.26 6.23 -29.19
CA ALA A 83 4.57 6.12 -29.83
C ALA A 83 5.55 5.41 -28.87
N GLY A 84 6.52 4.70 -29.41
CA GLY A 84 7.57 4.02 -28.65
C GLY A 84 8.81 3.76 -29.50
N GLU A 85 9.72 2.93 -28.98
CA GLU A 85 10.98 2.63 -29.67
C GLU A 85 10.77 1.89 -31.01
N ALA A 86 9.65 1.17 -31.16
CA ALA A 86 9.26 0.57 -32.43
C ALA A 86 8.98 1.61 -33.54
N ASP A 87 8.66 2.86 -33.16
CA ASP A 87 8.43 3.98 -34.06
C ASP A 87 9.71 4.82 -34.27
N ALA A 88 10.80 4.50 -33.58
CA ALA A 88 12.07 5.19 -33.74
C ALA A 88 12.70 4.85 -35.11
N PRO A 89 13.27 5.83 -35.81
CA PRO A 89 13.95 5.56 -37.08
C PRO A 89 15.23 4.74 -36.83
N PRO A 90 15.61 3.84 -37.75
CA PRO A 90 16.71 2.89 -37.54
C PRO A 90 18.06 3.58 -37.30
N GLU A 91 18.24 4.79 -37.81
CA GLU A 91 19.44 5.61 -37.63
C GLU A 91 19.49 6.37 -36.27
N ARG A 92 18.44 6.29 -35.44
CA ARG A 92 18.38 6.91 -34.10
C ARG A 92 17.84 5.94 -33.05
N PRO A 93 18.63 4.94 -32.65
CA PRO A 93 18.23 4.04 -31.57
C PRO A 93 18.07 4.81 -30.24
N ALA A 94 17.18 4.31 -29.38
CA ALA A 94 16.80 4.86 -28.09
C ALA A 94 16.14 6.25 -28.14
N LEU A 95 15.76 6.75 -29.33
CA LEU A 95 15.15 8.07 -29.45
C LEU A 95 13.88 8.19 -28.60
N ALA A 96 13.03 7.17 -28.60
CA ALA A 96 11.78 7.21 -27.85
C ALA A 96 12.03 7.18 -26.34
N ASP A 97 12.94 6.31 -25.88
CA ASP A 97 13.29 6.20 -24.45
C ASP A 97 13.92 7.50 -23.92
N ILE A 98 14.88 8.06 -24.64
CA ILE A 98 15.51 9.34 -24.26
C ILE A 98 14.46 10.46 -24.26
N THR A 99 13.59 10.52 -25.28
CA THR A 99 12.51 11.52 -25.33
C THR A 99 11.56 11.40 -24.14
N ALA A 100 11.15 10.17 -23.79
CA ALA A 100 10.29 9.92 -22.63
C ALA A 100 10.95 10.35 -21.31
N ARG A 101 12.26 10.12 -21.14
CA ARG A 101 13.01 10.56 -19.96
C ARG A 101 13.17 12.08 -19.88
N MET A 102 13.18 12.76 -21.02
CA MET A 102 13.39 14.22 -21.08
C MET A 102 12.10 15.04 -20.96
N ILE A 103 10.91 14.44 -21.13
CA ILE A 103 9.64 15.19 -21.17
C ILE A 103 9.36 16.00 -19.91
N GLY A 104 9.84 15.53 -18.75
CA GLY A 104 9.68 16.19 -17.45
C GLY A 104 10.85 17.14 -17.08
N LYS A 105 11.89 17.24 -17.91
CA LYS A 105 13.12 17.99 -17.58
C LYS A 105 13.07 19.45 -18.04
N GLY A 106 11.90 20.07 -17.87
CA GLY A 106 11.62 21.46 -18.20
C GLY A 106 11.06 21.66 -19.60
N THR A 107 10.72 22.91 -19.90
CA THR A 107 10.18 23.38 -21.18
C THR A 107 10.93 24.65 -21.61
N ARG A 108 10.58 25.22 -22.75
CA ARG A 108 11.14 26.52 -23.17
C ARG A 108 10.82 27.66 -22.19
N MET A 109 9.76 27.51 -21.39
CA MET A 109 9.25 28.56 -20.50
C MET A 109 9.49 28.26 -19.02
N LEU A 110 9.64 26.99 -18.65
CA LEU A 110 9.74 26.54 -17.25
C LEU A 110 10.97 25.67 -17.09
N SER A 111 11.83 25.97 -16.11
CA SER A 111 12.98 25.13 -15.77
C SER A 111 12.53 23.80 -15.14
N ALA A 112 13.42 22.80 -15.16
CA ALA A 112 13.18 21.52 -14.49
C ALA A 112 12.90 21.72 -12.99
N ASP A 113 13.77 22.46 -12.28
CA ASP A 113 13.60 22.75 -10.85
C ASP A 113 12.27 23.44 -10.54
N TYR A 114 11.81 24.34 -11.42
CA TYR A 114 10.54 25.02 -11.22
C TYR A 114 9.36 24.04 -11.32
N VAL A 115 9.39 23.14 -12.31
CA VAL A 115 8.35 22.12 -12.48
C VAL A 115 8.36 21.13 -11.32
N GLU A 116 9.53 20.64 -10.91
CA GLU A 116 9.68 19.68 -9.81
C GLU A 116 9.18 20.29 -8.48
N ASN A 117 9.57 21.53 -8.16
CA ASN A 117 9.07 22.23 -6.97
C ASN A 117 7.55 22.47 -7.00
N MET A 118 6.98 22.74 -8.17
CA MET A 118 5.53 22.93 -8.31
C MET A 118 4.78 21.62 -8.03
N ILE A 119 5.26 20.49 -8.56
CA ILE A 119 4.69 19.17 -8.31
C ILE A 119 4.76 18.84 -6.82
N GLU A 120 5.93 19.03 -6.20
CA GLU A 120 6.13 18.78 -4.78
C GLU A 120 5.24 19.66 -3.90
N SER A 121 5.06 20.94 -4.25
CA SER A 121 4.20 21.86 -3.49
C SER A 121 2.73 21.45 -3.47
N LEU A 122 2.29 20.68 -4.46
CA LEU A 122 0.94 20.11 -4.55
C LEU A 122 0.82 18.79 -3.78
N GLY A 123 1.93 18.24 -3.28
CA GLY A 123 2.00 16.88 -2.71
C GLY A 123 1.77 15.80 -3.77
N ALA A 124 2.09 16.10 -5.03
CA ALA A 124 1.98 15.19 -6.16
C ALA A 124 3.32 14.47 -6.43
N GLU A 125 3.26 13.43 -7.28
CA GLU A 125 4.41 12.60 -7.71
C GLU A 125 4.51 12.55 -9.25
#